data_AF-A0A397V633-F1
#
_entry.id   AF-A0A397V633-F1
#
_cell.length_a   1.000
_cell.length_b   1.000
_cell.length_c   1.000
_cell.angle_alpha   90.00
_cell.angle_beta   90.00
_cell.angle_gamma   90.00
#
_symmetry.space_group_name_H-M   'P 1'
#
loop_
_entity.id
_entity.type
_entity.pdbx_description
1 polymer ?
#
loop_
_entity_poly.entity_id
_entity_poly.type
_entity_poly.pdbx_seq_one_letter_code
_entity_poly.pdbx_strand_id
1 'polypeptide(L)'
;MSECNFYRNLWWDKGEFSEKAKWEEVALPYVLATGVTIEEYEQRTEEFSVRGCWEWREGKVIIYEFPSVPHEVCISAIVEEINDSCRGARRTNARIMGFGAARTRDVNRGKEADSSFRLDKPPVTPPNGSDRNDFPWPNIVVEVAYSESLDHVEEALCYWLSPGRAHDCIIVKIDPVPRGEVPVRMRVSYIYAV
;
A
#
# COMPACT_ATOMS: atom_id res chain seq x y z
N MET A 1 -17.67 -12.69 21.86
CA MET A 1 -16.99 -12.68 20.55
C MET A 1 -17.38 -13.94 19.82
N SER A 2 -17.73 -13.87 18.54
CA SER A 2 -17.83 -15.08 17.72
C SER A 2 -16.47 -15.77 17.66
N GLU A 3 -16.45 -17.08 17.45
CA GLU A 3 -15.21 -17.86 17.35
C GLU A 3 -14.27 -17.31 16.28
N CYS A 4 -14.81 -16.83 15.15
CA CYS A 4 -14.02 -16.16 14.11
C CYS A 4 -13.33 -14.89 14.60
N ASN A 5 -13.99 -14.05 15.42
CA ASN A 5 -13.38 -12.81 15.92
C ASN A 5 -12.18 -13.10 16.83
N PHE A 6 -12.23 -14.19 17.62
CA PHE A 6 -11.08 -14.63 18.40
C PHE A 6 -9.88 -14.94 17.48
N TYR A 7 -10.10 -15.74 16.43
CA TYR A 7 -9.04 -16.09 15.49
C TYR A 7 -8.52 -14.91 14.66
N ARG A 8 -9.37 -13.92 14.36
CA ARG A 8 -8.95 -12.69 13.66
C ARG A 8 -8.04 -11.84 14.54
N ASN A 9 -8.38 -11.71 15.82
CA ASN A 9 -7.59 -10.93 16.77
C ASN A 9 -6.19 -11.53 17.01
N LEU A 10 -6.02 -12.84 16.87
CA LEU A 10 -4.69 -13.46 16.95
C LEU A 10 -3.69 -12.88 15.95
N TRP A 11 -4.17 -12.38 14.80
CA TRP A 11 -3.28 -11.78 13.83
C TRP A 11 -2.68 -10.46 14.34
N TRP A 12 -3.49 -9.62 15.01
CA TRP A 12 -2.98 -8.43 15.68
C TRP A 12 -2.16 -8.78 16.93
N ASP A 13 -2.65 -9.70 17.76
CA ASP A 13 -2.08 -9.98 19.08
C ASP A 13 -0.77 -10.75 19.02
N LYS A 14 -0.60 -11.61 18.01
CA LYS A 14 0.51 -12.57 17.93
C LYS A 14 1.13 -12.70 16.55
N GLY A 15 0.64 -11.97 15.55
CA GLY A 15 1.04 -12.18 14.15
C GLY A 15 0.51 -13.49 13.55
N GLU A 16 -0.40 -14.19 14.22
CA GLU A 16 -0.90 -15.50 13.78
C GLU A 16 -2.08 -15.35 12.81
N PHE A 17 -1.82 -15.51 11.51
CA PHE A 17 -2.87 -15.56 10.49
C PHE A 17 -3.56 -16.93 10.47
N SER A 18 -4.81 -17.01 10.97
CA SER A 18 -5.52 -18.28 11.12
C SER A 18 -6.56 -18.55 10.03
N GLU A 19 -6.56 -19.73 9.43
CA GLU A 19 -7.63 -20.18 8.51
C GLU A 19 -9.01 -20.27 9.22
N LYS A 20 -9.03 -20.53 10.53
CA LYS A 20 -10.27 -20.58 11.33
C LYS A 20 -10.96 -19.22 11.47
N ALA A 21 -10.25 -18.14 11.12
CA ALA A 21 -10.82 -16.80 11.08
C ALA A 21 -11.77 -16.59 9.90
N LYS A 22 -11.80 -17.51 8.92
CA LYS A 22 -12.64 -17.47 7.71
C LYS A 22 -12.51 -16.13 7.00
N TRP A 23 -11.30 -15.78 6.61
CA TRP A 23 -10.98 -14.48 6.02
C TRP A 23 -11.68 -14.28 4.67
N GLU A 24 -12.00 -15.36 3.97
CA GLU A 24 -12.79 -15.38 2.74
C GLU A 24 -14.27 -14.96 2.93
N GLU A 25 -14.78 -15.03 4.16
CA GLU A 25 -16.15 -14.59 4.51
C GLU A 25 -16.19 -13.15 5.05
N VAL A 26 -15.04 -12.47 5.19
CA VAL A 26 -14.96 -11.12 5.76
C VAL A 26 -15.35 -10.07 4.72
N ALA A 27 -16.23 -9.15 5.13
CA ALA A 27 -16.44 -7.92 4.40
C ALA A 27 -15.28 -6.94 4.67
N LEU A 28 -14.61 -6.51 3.60
CA LEU A 28 -13.56 -5.50 3.65
C LEU A 28 -14.14 -4.11 3.35
N PRO A 29 -13.59 -3.02 3.94
CA PRO A 29 -12.47 -3.02 4.88
C PRO A 29 -12.82 -3.57 6.27
N TYR A 30 -11.88 -4.29 6.90
CA TYR A 30 -12.06 -4.88 8.22
C TYR A 30 -11.20 -4.17 9.27
N VAL A 31 -11.81 -3.68 10.35
CA VAL A 31 -11.08 -3.10 11.49
C VAL A 31 -10.54 -4.22 12.36
N LEU A 32 -9.22 -4.42 12.31
CA LEU A 32 -8.50 -5.46 13.05
C LEU A 32 -8.27 -5.07 14.52
N ALA A 33 -7.94 -3.81 14.77
CA ALA A 33 -7.69 -3.29 16.12
C ALA A 33 -8.06 -1.79 16.21
N THR A 34 -8.32 -1.31 17.44
CA THR A 34 -8.69 0.08 17.73
C THR A 34 -7.96 0.60 18.97
N GLY A 35 -7.75 1.90 19.06
CA GLY A 35 -6.98 2.51 20.16
C GLY A 35 -5.48 2.28 20.05
N VAL A 36 -5.00 1.96 18.86
CA VAL A 36 -3.60 1.61 18.56
C VAL A 36 -2.83 2.88 18.23
N THR A 37 -1.71 3.11 18.92
CA THR A 37 -0.82 4.23 18.57
C THR A 37 -0.05 3.94 17.28
N ILE A 38 0.42 4.97 16.57
CA ILE A 38 1.20 4.74 15.35
C ILE A 38 2.51 4.01 15.64
N GLU A 39 3.12 4.28 16.79
CA GLU A 39 4.34 3.60 17.25
C GLU A 39 4.09 2.11 17.51
N GLU A 40 2.98 1.75 18.14
CA GLU A 40 2.58 0.35 18.35
C GLU A 40 2.31 -0.35 17.01
N TYR A 41 1.59 0.31 16.10
CA TYR A 41 1.35 -0.21 14.75
C TYR A 41 2.66 -0.47 14.00
N GLU A 42 3.59 0.49 13.98
CA GLU A 42 4.87 0.37 13.29
C GLU A 42 5.72 -0.77 13.88
N GLN A 43 5.75 -0.88 15.21
CA GLN A 43 6.47 -1.93 15.91
C GLN A 43 5.91 -3.32 15.54
N ARG A 44 4.60 -3.52 15.65
CA ARG A 44 3.98 -4.82 15.35
C ARG A 44 4.05 -5.19 13.88
N THR A 45 3.91 -4.22 12.98
CA THR A 45 4.03 -4.45 11.53
C THR A 45 5.41 -5.00 11.19
N GLU A 46 6.46 -4.48 11.85
CA GLU A 46 7.82 -4.99 11.69
C GLU A 46 8.01 -6.35 12.36
N GLU A 47 7.55 -6.49 13.61
CA GLU A 47 7.69 -7.72 14.40
C GLU A 47 7.05 -8.93 13.69
N PHE A 48 5.85 -8.75 13.12
CA PHE A 48 5.12 -9.83 12.46
C PHE A 48 5.34 -9.90 10.95
N SER A 49 6.14 -8.99 10.37
CA SER A 49 6.41 -8.96 8.93
C SER A 49 5.13 -8.93 8.06
N VAL A 50 4.12 -8.18 8.49
CA VAL A 50 2.78 -8.09 7.86
C VAL A 50 2.66 -6.90 6.90
N ARG A 51 3.76 -6.59 6.21
CA ARG A 51 3.83 -5.50 5.22
C ARG A 51 2.81 -5.69 4.09
N GLY A 52 2.31 -4.59 3.55
CA GLY A 52 1.24 -4.57 2.55
C GLY A 52 -0.15 -5.07 3.00
N CYS A 53 -0.32 -5.56 4.23
CA CYS A 53 -1.61 -6.11 4.69
C CYS A 53 -2.40 -5.16 5.60
N TRP A 54 -1.71 -4.33 6.37
CA TRP A 54 -2.31 -3.48 7.40
C TRP A 54 -2.09 -2.00 7.10
N GLU A 55 -3.17 -1.20 7.13
CA GLU A 55 -3.12 0.26 7.12
C GLU A 55 -3.49 0.82 8.51
N TRP A 56 -2.81 1.86 8.95
CA TRP A 56 -3.16 2.57 10.19
C TRP A 56 -3.88 3.87 9.89
N ARG A 57 -5.05 4.08 10.51
CA ARG A 57 -5.84 5.31 10.35
C ARG A 57 -6.54 5.66 11.66
N GLU A 58 -6.26 6.83 12.21
CA GLU A 58 -6.96 7.40 13.36
C GLU A 58 -7.08 6.43 14.55
N GLY A 59 -5.97 5.76 14.87
CA GLY A 59 -5.92 4.79 15.96
C GLY A 59 -6.52 3.42 15.64
N LYS A 60 -6.84 3.14 14.38
CA LYS A 60 -7.36 1.84 13.92
C LYS A 60 -6.35 1.16 13.00
N VAL A 61 -6.28 -0.16 13.11
CA VAL A 61 -5.57 -1.02 12.15
C VAL A 61 -6.63 -1.63 11.25
N ILE A 62 -6.52 -1.41 9.94
CA ILE A 62 -7.54 -1.74 8.96
C ILE A 62 -6.91 -2.62 7.87
N ILE A 63 -7.64 -3.64 7.45
CA ILE A 63 -7.32 -4.46 6.28
C ILE A 63 -8.26 -4.03 5.16
N TYR A 64 -7.71 -3.54 4.06
CA TYR A 64 -8.48 -3.12 2.87
C TYR A 64 -8.49 -4.19 1.79
N GLU A 65 -7.36 -4.89 1.63
CA GLU A 65 -7.26 -6.10 0.82
C GLU A 65 -6.23 -7.09 1.35
N PHE A 66 -6.27 -8.30 0.80
CA PHE A 66 -5.27 -9.31 1.00
C PHE A 66 -4.42 -9.43 -0.27
N PRO A 67 -3.08 -9.57 -0.15
CA PRO A 67 -2.23 -9.83 -1.30
C PRO A 67 -2.74 -11.00 -2.12
N SER A 68 -2.79 -10.82 -3.43
CA SER A 68 -3.30 -11.82 -4.36
C SER A 68 -2.36 -11.99 -5.54
N VAL A 69 -2.39 -13.14 -6.21
CA VAL A 69 -1.53 -13.38 -7.38
C VAL A 69 -1.74 -12.32 -8.47
N PRO A 70 -2.98 -11.92 -8.84
CA PRO A 70 -3.18 -10.84 -9.82
C PRO A 70 -2.56 -9.50 -9.39
N HIS A 71 -2.67 -9.15 -8.11
CA HIS A 71 -2.07 -7.96 -7.51
C HIS A 71 -0.55 -7.96 -7.69
N GLU A 72 0.13 -9.00 -7.20
CA GLU A 72 1.59 -9.10 -7.25
C GLU A 72 2.15 -9.15 -8.67
N VAL A 73 1.46 -9.83 -9.59
CA VAL A 73 1.85 -9.89 -11.01
C VAL A 73 1.74 -8.51 -11.65
N CYS A 74 0.69 -7.74 -11.33
CA CYS A 74 0.52 -6.40 -11.87
C CYS A 74 1.60 -5.45 -11.36
N ILE A 75 1.91 -5.47 -10.06
CA ILE A 75 3.00 -4.69 -9.48
C ILE A 75 4.32 -5.03 -10.19
N SER A 76 4.62 -6.32 -10.32
CA SER A 76 5.86 -6.79 -10.94
C SER A 76 6.02 -6.26 -12.37
N ALA A 77 4.95 -6.30 -13.17
CA ALA A 77 4.95 -5.80 -14.55
C ALA A 77 5.21 -4.28 -14.61
N ILE A 78 4.55 -3.49 -13.75
CA ILE A 78 4.76 -2.04 -13.70
C ILE A 78 6.20 -1.71 -13.27
N VAL A 79 6.71 -2.41 -12.26
CA VAL A 79 8.07 -2.23 -11.75
C VAL A 79 9.10 -2.57 -12.82
N GLU A 80 8.90 -3.63 -13.59
CA GLU A 80 9.76 -4.01 -14.72
C GLU A 80 9.83 -2.89 -15.77
N GLU A 81 8.67 -2.39 -16.21
CA GLU A 81 8.59 -1.31 -17.21
C GLU A 81 9.25 0.00 -16.74
N ILE A 82 9.05 0.38 -15.47
CA ILE A 82 9.71 1.57 -14.90
C ILE A 82 11.22 1.38 -14.87
N ASN A 83 11.70 0.22 -14.44
CA ASN A 83 13.13 -0.07 -14.36
C ASN A 83 13.79 -0.08 -15.74
N ASP A 84 13.14 -0.67 -16.74
CA ASP A 84 13.64 -0.71 -18.11
C ASP A 84 13.65 0.67 -18.76
N SER A 85 12.59 1.46 -18.54
CA SER A 85 12.54 2.87 -18.97
C SER A 85 13.63 3.72 -18.31
N CYS A 86 13.98 3.44 -17.06
CA CYS A 86 15.02 4.15 -16.32
C CYS A 86 16.44 3.60 -16.56
N ARG A 87 16.60 2.55 -17.39
CA ARG A 87 17.87 1.84 -17.56
C ARG A 87 19.01 2.76 -18.01
N GLY A 88 18.72 3.73 -18.87
CA GLY A 88 19.69 4.72 -19.34
C GLY A 88 20.25 5.63 -18.24
N ALA A 89 19.46 5.89 -17.19
CA ALA A 89 19.85 6.76 -16.09
C ALA A 89 20.57 6.02 -14.94
N ARG A 90 20.61 4.67 -14.96
CA ARG A 90 21.04 3.82 -13.83
C ARG A 90 22.44 4.10 -13.27
N ARG A 91 23.34 4.69 -14.05
CA ARG A 91 24.72 5.02 -13.64
C ARG A 91 25.02 6.51 -13.68
N THR A 92 23.98 7.33 -13.51
CA THR A 92 24.07 8.79 -13.55
C THR A 92 23.55 9.39 -12.25
N ASN A 93 23.72 10.70 -12.08
CA ASN A 93 23.09 11.48 -11.01
C ASN A 93 21.56 11.56 -11.14
N ALA A 94 20.98 11.17 -12.28
CA ALA A 94 19.54 11.08 -12.51
C ALA A 94 18.98 9.67 -12.23
N ARG A 95 19.75 8.80 -11.54
CA ARG A 95 19.31 7.43 -11.22
C ARG A 95 18.05 7.46 -10.35
N ILE A 96 16.97 6.87 -10.87
CA ILE A 96 15.77 6.52 -10.11
C ILE A 96 15.96 5.11 -9.56
N MET A 97 15.71 4.93 -8.26
CA MET A 97 15.79 3.63 -7.57
C MET A 97 14.40 3.22 -7.08
N GLY A 98 14.09 1.92 -7.20
CA GLY A 98 12.94 1.32 -6.55
C GLY A 98 13.22 1.11 -5.05
N PHE A 99 12.30 1.55 -4.20
CA PHE A 99 12.32 1.36 -2.75
C PHE A 99 11.27 0.35 -2.27
N GLY A 100 10.52 -0.25 -3.21
CA GLY A 100 9.47 -1.21 -2.90
C GLY A 100 8.38 -0.57 -2.04
N ALA A 101 7.86 -1.34 -1.09
CA ALA A 101 6.77 -0.95 -0.22
C ALA A 101 7.23 0.08 0.84
N ALA A 102 7.33 1.35 0.43
CA ALA A 102 7.78 2.42 1.29
C ALA A 102 6.69 2.79 2.29
N ARG A 103 6.99 2.59 3.58
CA ARG A 103 6.13 3.03 4.68
C ARG A 103 6.25 4.53 4.87
N THR A 104 5.09 5.19 4.98
CA THR A 104 4.97 6.62 5.19
C THR A 104 3.93 6.91 6.26
N ARG A 105 3.97 8.11 6.83
CA ARG A 105 3.00 8.54 7.83
C ARG A 105 2.81 10.05 7.89
N ASP A 106 1.62 10.44 8.31
CA ASP A 106 1.32 11.75 8.87
C ASP A 106 0.79 11.61 10.31
N VAL A 107 0.14 12.65 10.85
CA VAL A 107 -0.35 12.66 12.24
C VAL A 107 -1.45 11.62 12.47
N ASN A 108 -2.25 11.31 11.45
CA ASN A 108 -3.46 10.50 11.59
C ASN A 108 -3.50 9.27 10.67
N ARG A 109 -2.52 9.11 9.79
CA ARG A 109 -2.49 8.00 8.83
C ARG A 109 -1.08 7.45 8.65
N GLY A 110 -0.97 6.13 8.62
CA GLY A 110 0.20 5.38 8.24
C GLY A 110 -0.15 4.60 6.99
N LYS A 111 0.60 4.81 5.91
CA LYS A 111 0.32 4.22 4.62
C LYS A 111 1.59 3.69 3.97
N GLU A 112 1.49 2.50 3.43
CA GLU A 112 2.55 1.82 2.68
C GLU A 112 2.12 1.79 1.21
N ALA A 113 3.05 2.09 0.31
CA ALA A 113 2.84 1.92 -1.11
C ALA A 113 3.00 0.45 -1.51
N ASP A 114 2.37 0.00 -2.60
CA ASP A 114 2.70 -1.30 -3.17
C ASP A 114 4.09 -1.32 -3.81
N SER A 115 4.44 -0.23 -4.49
CA SER A 115 5.81 0.04 -4.91
C SER A 115 6.09 1.53 -5.00
N SER A 116 7.36 1.90 -4.88
CA SER A 116 7.76 3.30 -4.86
C SER A 116 9.14 3.52 -5.45
N PHE A 117 9.34 4.71 -6.01
CA PHE A 117 10.56 5.08 -6.69
C PHE A 117 10.96 6.51 -6.35
N ARG A 118 12.25 6.75 -6.19
CA ARG A 118 12.81 8.10 -6.09
C ARG A 118 14.24 8.16 -6.56
N LEU A 119 14.67 9.38 -6.89
CA LEU A 119 16.09 9.70 -6.99
C LEU A 119 16.76 9.60 -5.61
N ASP A 120 18.08 9.53 -5.60
CA ASP A 120 18.83 9.77 -4.37
C ASP A 120 18.64 11.23 -3.95
N LYS A 121 17.94 11.44 -2.83
CA LYS A 121 17.56 12.76 -2.31
C LYS A 121 18.26 12.97 -0.97
N PRO A 122 18.78 14.17 -0.70
CA PRO A 122 19.25 14.49 0.64
C PRO A 122 18.07 14.41 1.64
N PRO A 123 18.36 14.18 2.93
CA PRO A 123 17.35 14.26 3.98
C PRO A 123 16.64 15.61 3.96
N VAL A 124 15.33 15.60 4.22
CA VAL A 124 14.52 16.81 4.31
C VAL A 124 14.49 17.32 5.76
N THR A 125 14.09 18.57 5.98
CA THR A 125 13.94 19.08 7.35
C THR A 125 12.73 18.43 8.05
N PRO A 126 12.88 17.84 9.24
CA PRO A 126 11.73 17.39 10.03
C PRO A 126 10.73 18.53 10.32
N PRO A 127 9.41 18.26 10.37
CA PRO A 127 8.75 16.96 10.26
C PRO A 127 8.29 16.62 8.82
N ASN A 128 8.95 17.17 7.80
CA ASN A 128 8.46 17.11 6.42
C ASN A 128 8.80 15.79 5.69
N GLY A 129 9.55 14.89 6.32
CA GLY A 129 9.84 13.57 5.79
C GLY A 129 8.61 12.66 5.74
N SER A 130 8.68 11.63 4.91
CA SER A 130 7.62 10.62 4.81
C SER A 130 7.49 9.77 6.07
N ASP A 131 8.50 9.74 6.92
CA ASP A 131 8.50 9.11 8.24
C ASP A 131 8.25 10.12 9.37
N ARG A 132 7.84 11.34 9.03
CA ARG A 132 7.77 12.53 9.90
C ARG A 132 9.11 12.99 10.49
N ASN A 133 10.23 12.41 10.07
CA ASN A 133 11.55 12.92 10.36
C ASN A 133 12.13 13.53 9.08
N ASP A 134 13.29 13.04 8.66
CA ASP A 134 14.07 13.57 7.55
C ASP A 134 14.04 12.67 6.31
N PHE A 135 13.32 11.55 6.32
CA PHE A 135 13.31 10.64 5.18
C PHE A 135 12.52 11.22 4.01
N PRO A 136 13.11 11.40 2.82
CA PRO A 136 12.41 12.05 1.71
C PRO A 136 11.25 11.21 1.17
N TRP A 137 10.14 11.87 0.81
CA TRP A 137 9.03 11.23 0.11
C TRP A 137 9.46 10.59 -1.23
N PRO A 138 8.83 9.46 -1.63
CA PRO A 138 9.00 8.91 -2.97
C PRO A 138 8.61 9.95 -4.03
N ASN A 139 9.19 9.86 -5.23
CA ASN A 139 8.75 10.67 -6.36
C ASN A 139 7.54 10.04 -7.05
N ILE A 140 7.61 8.74 -7.27
CA ILE A 140 6.57 7.95 -7.93
C ILE A 140 6.11 6.90 -6.95
N VAL A 141 4.80 6.76 -6.81
CA VAL A 141 4.15 5.67 -6.08
C VAL A 141 3.33 4.85 -7.07
N VAL A 142 3.33 3.53 -6.89
CA VAL A 142 2.45 2.60 -7.58
C VAL A 142 1.52 2.01 -6.53
N GLU A 143 0.22 2.06 -6.80
CA GLU A 143 -0.83 1.36 -6.05
C GLU A 143 -1.61 0.46 -7.02
N VAL A 144 -1.86 -0.77 -6.61
CA VAL A 144 -2.64 -1.74 -7.36
C VAL A 144 -3.79 -2.18 -6.47
N ALA A 145 -5.02 -1.93 -6.91
CA ALA A 145 -6.21 -2.35 -6.18
C ALA A 145 -6.83 -3.55 -6.88
N TYR A 146 -6.88 -4.70 -6.23
CA TYR A 146 -7.61 -5.85 -6.76
C TYR A 146 -9.00 -5.94 -6.14
N SER A 147 -9.09 -6.09 -4.83
CA SER A 147 -10.38 -6.18 -4.11
C SER A 147 -10.82 -4.88 -3.46
N GLU A 148 -9.94 -3.88 -3.37
CA GLU A 148 -10.27 -2.58 -2.77
C GLU A 148 -11.33 -1.82 -3.55
N SER A 149 -12.14 -1.03 -2.84
CA SER A 149 -13.12 -0.12 -3.45
C SER A 149 -12.44 1.04 -4.17
N LEU A 150 -13.09 1.57 -5.22
CA LEU A 150 -12.61 2.77 -5.91
C LEU A 150 -12.46 3.97 -4.95
N ASP A 151 -13.37 4.14 -4.00
CA ASP A 151 -13.32 5.24 -3.01
C ASP A 151 -12.01 5.20 -2.19
N HIS A 152 -11.61 4.02 -1.69
CA HIS A 152 -10.35 3.88 -0.95
C HIS A 152 -9.12 4.14 -1.82
N VAL A 153 -9.18 3.77 -3.09
CA VAL A 153 -8.15 4.07 -4.09
C VAL A 153 -8.04 5.57 -4.37
N GLU A 154 -9.17 6.28 -4.48
CA GLU A 154 -9.20 7.74 -4.60
C GLU A 154 -8.68 8.44 -3.33
N GLU A 155 -8.99 7.89 -2.15
CA GLU A 155 -8.40 8.36 -0.89
C GLU A 155 -6.88 8.15 -0.83
N ALA A 156 -6.38 7.05 -1.41
CA ALA A 156 -4.94 6.79 -1.54
C ALA A 156 -4.30 7.83 -2.47
N LEU A 157 -4.93 8.16 -3.59
CA LEU A 157 -4.47 9.21 -4.52
C LEU A 157 -4.36 10.56 -3.80
N CYS A 158 -5.39 10.96 -3.08
CA CYS A 158 -5.39 12.20 -2.28
C CYS A 158 -4.24 12.22 -1.26
N TYR A 159 -3.98 11.08 -0.61
CA TYR A 159 -2.87 10.96 0.33
C TYR A 159 -1.53 11.12 -0.36
N TRP A 160 -1.27 10.43 -1.46
CA TRP A 160 0.04 10.46 -2.13
C TRP A 160 0.33 11.80 -2.80
N LEU A 161 -0.68 12.43 -3.42
CA LEU A 161 -0.56 13.68 -4.16
C LEU A 161 -0.80 14.94 -3.31
N SER A 162 -0.94 14.79 -1.99
CA SER A 162 -1.00 15.95 -1.10
C SER A 162 0.29 16.80 -1.21
N PRO A 163 0.20 18.14 -1.02
CA PRO A 163 1.34 19.03 -1.21
C PRO A 163 2.59 18.59 -0.43
N GLY A 164 3.73 18.53 -1.13
CA GLY A 164 5.03 18.17 -0.54
C GLY A 164 5.30 16.66 -0.40
N ARG A 165 4.43 15.80 -0.95
CA ARG A 165 4.57 14.33 -0.91
C ARG A 165 5.08 13.76 -2.24
N ALA A 166 4.41 12.73 -2.77
CA ALA A 166 4.77 12.16 -4.07
C ALA A 166 4.47 13.16 -5.19
N HIS A 167 5.25 13.07 -6.26
CA HIS A 167 5.02 13.89 -7.46
C HIS A 167 4.00 13.22 -8.37
N ASP A 168 4.14 11.91 -8.58
CA ASP A 168 3.25 11.10 -9.40
C ASP A 168 2.77 9.87 -8.62
N CYS A 169 1.54 9.46 -8.91
CA CYS A 169 0.97 8.22 -8.42
C CYS A 169 0.35 7.47 -9.61
N ILE A 170 0.79 6.24 -9.81
CA ILE A 170 0.22 5.31 -10.79
C ILE A 170 -0.72 4.40 -10.02
N ILE A 171 -2.00 4.44 -10.39
CA ILE A 171 -3.02 3.59 -9.79
C ILE A 171 -3.54 2.63 -10.85
N VAL A 172 -3.56 1.34 -10.51
CA VAL A 172 -4.21 0.31 -11.35
C VAL A 172 -5.30 -0.36 -10.55
N LYS A 173 -6.56 -0.08 -10.91
CA LYS A 173 -7.71 -0.83 -10.44
C LYS A 173 -7.93 -2.04 -11.36
N ILE A 174 -7.84 -3.24 -10.79
CA ILE A 174 -8.14 -4.49 -11.48
C ILE A 174 -9.55 -4.90 -11.09
N ASP A 175 -10.41 -5.13 -12.09
CA ASP A 175 -11.73 -5.70 -11.87
C ASP A 175 -11.61 -7.24 -11.80
N PRO A 176 -11.98 -7.88 -10.67
CA PRO A 176 -11.92 -9.32 -10.55
C PRO A 176 -12.85 -10.00 -11.55
N VAL A 177 -12.35 -11.03 -12.23
CA VAL A 177 -13.19 -11.91 -13.06
C VAL A 177 -13.68 -13.07 -12.20
N PRO A 178 -15.00 -13.31 -12.10
CA PRO A 178 -15.53 -14.43 -11.34
C PRO A 178 -14.96 -15.77 -11.83
N ARG A 179 -14.75 -16.70 -10.90
CA ARG A 179 -14.21 -18.03 -11.24
C ARG A 179 -15.15 -18.72 -12.24
N GLY A 180 -14.59 -19.14 -13.38
CA GLY A 180 -15.32 -19.84 -14.44
C GLY A 180 -15.88 -18.95 -15.52
N GLU A 181 -15.75 -17.62 -15.40
CA GLU A 181 -16.08 -16.69 -16.46
C GLU A 181 -14.89 -16.47 -17.40
N VAL A 182 -15.17 -16.24 -18.68
CA VAL A 182 -14.15 -15.89 -19.67
C VAL A 182 -13.77 -14.42 -19.45
N PRO A 183 -12.49 -14.09 -19.26
CA PRO A 183 -12.07 -12.70 -19.16
C PRO A 183 -12.51 -11.94 -20.41
N VAL A 184 -13.30 -10.89 -20.22
CA VAL A 184 -13.59 -9.95 -21.30
C VAL A 184 -12.33 -9.17 -21.65
N ARG A 185 -12.21 -8.75 -22.92
CA ARG A 185 -11.06 -7.96 -23.38
C ARG A 185 -10.80 -6.79 -22.42
N MET A 186 -9.56 -6.71 -21.92
CA MET A 186 -9.12 -5.61 -21.05
C MET A 186 -9.47 -4.26 -21.69
N ARG A 187 -10.09 -3.38 -20.91
CA ARG A 187 -10.39 -2.00 -21.28
C ARG A 187 -9.51 -1.09 -20.43
N VAL A 188 -8.87 -0.10 -21.07
CA VAL A 188 -8.03 0.88 -20.38
C VAL A 188 -8.76 2.22 -20.42
N SER A 189 -8.87 2.87 -19.28
CA SER A 189 -9.38 4.24 -19.14
C SER A 189 -8.38 5.07 -18.35
N TYR A 190 -8.09 6.29 -18.82
CA TYR A 190 -7.18 7.21 -18.15
C TYR A 190 -7.99 8.25 -17.37
N ILE A 191 -7.77 8.33 -16.06
CA ILE A 191 -8.29 9.39 -15.22
C ILE A 191 -7.11 10.32 -14.92
N TYR A 192 -7.20 11.57 -15.37
CA TYR A 192 -6.21 12.60 -15.06
C TYR A 192 -6.72 13.39 -13.85
N ALA A 193 -5.95 13.40 -12.76
CA ALA A 193 -6.15 14.37 -11.69
C ALA A 193 -5.61 15.72 -12.17
N VAL A 194 -6.44 16.76 -12.12
CA VAL A 194 -6.11 18.14 -12.51
C VAL A 194 -5.72 18.94 -11.28
#